data_AF-A0A821P1Q8-F1
#
_entry.id   AF-A0A821P1Q8-F1
#
_cell.length_a   1.000
_cell.length_b   1.000
_cell.length_c   1.000
_cell.angle_alpha   90.00
_cell.angle_beta   90.00
_cell.angle_gamma   90.00
#
_symmetry.space_group_name_H-M   'P 1'
#
loop_
_entity.id
_entity.type
_entity.pdbx_description
1 polymer ?
#
loop_
_entity_poly.entity_id
_entity_poly.type
_entity_poly.pdbx_seq_one_letter_code
_entity_poly.pdbx_strand_id
1 'polypeptide(L)'
;MDFAGLICNSKCLILIDAKSKFPIVADMKNDTTAKSLCDALEQVIDWFGPSETLVSDNGPPFNSYEMNQFYEKYDINHITTTPYHPASNGLT
;
A
#
# COMPACT_ATOMS: atom_id res chain seq x y z
N MET A 1 -3.77 2.27 -1.88
CA MET A 1 -3.37 1.23 -0.91
C MET A 1 -3.77 1.70 0.46
N ASP A 2 -4.28 0.77 1.27
CA ASP A 2 -4.70 1.07 2.64
C ASP A 2 -4.61 -0.20 3.48
N PHE A 3 -4.55 -0.06 4.80
CA PHE A 3 -4.75 -1.18 5.71
C PHE A 3 -6.24 -1.35 5.97
N ALA A 4 -6.75 -2.55 5.72
CA ALA A 4 -8.06 -2.91 6.24
C ALA A 4 -8.04 -2.94 7.77
N GLY A 5 -9.24 -2.75 8.36
CA GLY A 5 -9.49 -3.15 9.73
C GLY A 5 -9.18 -4.64 9.95
N LEU A 6 -9.26 -5.10 11.20
CA LEU A 6 -8.95 -6.49 11.52
C LEU A 6 -9.90 -7.44 10.78
N ILE A 7 -9.35 -8.21 9.85
CA ILE A 7 -10.04 -9.30 9.15
C ILE A 7 -9.52 -10.60 9.76
N CYS A 8 -10.40 -11.41 10.34
CA CYS A 8 -10.02 -12.67 10.99
C CYS A 8 -8.87 -12.53 12.01
N ASN A 9 -8.87 -11.42 12.78
CA ASN A 9 -7.85 -11.09 13.78
C ASN A 9 -6.44 -10.79 13.22
N SER A 10 -6.35 -10.47 11.93
CA SER A 10 -5.13 -9.98 11.29
C SER A 10 -5.38 -8.64 10.58
N LYS A 11 -4.36 -7.79 10.56
CA LYS A 11 -4.32 -6.61 9.68
C LYS A 11 -3.95 -7.07 8.27
N CYS A 12 -4.65 -6.55 7.28
CA CYS A 12 -4.37 -6.84 5.87
C CYS A 12 -4.03 -5.55 5.13
N LEU A 13 -3.03 -5.61 4.26
CA LEU A 13 -2.77 -4.56 3.29
C LEU A 13 -3.62 -4.81 2.05
N ILE A 14 -4.35 -3.79 1.61
CA ILE A 14 -5.16 -3.84 0.39
C ILE A 14 -4.53 -2.91 -0.64
N LEU A 15 -4.24 -3.48 -1.81
CA LEU A 15 -3.93 -2.74 -3.03
C LEU A 15 -5.07 -2.97 -4.03
N ILE A 16 -5.38 -1.95 -4.80
CA ILE A 16 -6.39 -2.02 -5.86
C ILE A 16 -5.71 -1.53 -7.12
N ASP A 17 -5.69 -2.38 -8.16
CA ASP A 17 -5.27 -1.92 -9.47
C ASP A 17 -6.29 -0.90 -10.00
N ALA A 18 -5.83 0.31 -10.29
CA ALA A 18 -6.70 1.43 -10.64
C ALA A 18 -7.48 1.18 -11.95
N LYS A 19 -6.91 0.40 -12.87
CA LYS A 19 -7.47 0.13 -14.20
C LYS A 19 -8.51 -1.00 -14.18
N SER A 20 -8.14 -2.17 -13.68
CA SER A 20 -8.99 -3.36 -13.67
C SER A 20 -9.92 -3.43 -12.46
N LYS A 21 -9.66 -2.62 -11.42
CA LYS A 21 -10.30 -2.71 -10.10
C LYS A 21 -10.05 -4.05 -9.40
N PHE A 22 -9.00 -4.78 -9.80
CA PHE A 22 -8.63 -6.04 -9.18
C PHE A 22 -8.02 -5.80 -7.79
N PRO A 23 -8.59 -6.39 -6.71
CA PRO A 23 -8.04 -6.26 -5.37
C PRO A 23 -6.91 -7.27 -5.13
N ILE A 24 -5.81 -6.79 -4.58
CA ILE A 24 -4.69 -7.59 -4.08
C ILE A 24 -4.66 -7.42 -2.57
N VAL A 25 -4.72 -8.54 -1.84
CA VAL A 25 -4.75 -8.55 -0.39
C VAL A 25 -3.55 -9.31 0.13
N ALA A 26 -2.74 -8.65 0.95
CA ALA A 26 -1.62 -9.26 1.66
C ALA A 26 -1.95 -9.34 3.16
N ASP A 27 -1.83 -10.54 3.74
CA ASP A 27 -1.93 -10.74 5.19
C ASP A 27 -0.66 -10.24 5.87
N MET A 28 -0.81 -9.22 6.71
CA MET A 28 0.31 -8.56 7.38
C MET A 28 0.54 -9.10 8.79
N LYS A 29 -0.23 -10.10 9.24
CA LYS A 29 -0.08 -10.78 10.54
C LYS A 29 0.03 -9.81 11.74
N ASN A 30 -0.70 -8.70 11.66
CA ASN A 30 -0.67 -7.58 12.63
C ASN A 30 0.63 -6.75 12.67
N ASP A 31 1.58 -6.98 11.78
CA ASP A 31 2.80 -6.18 11.62
C ASP A 31 2.61 -5.11 10.54
N THR A 32 2.63 -3.85 10.96
CA THR A 32 2.51 -2.67 10.06
C THR A 32 3.80 -1.86 10.03
N THR A 33 4.95 -2.50 10.25
CA THR A 33 6.25 -1.84 10.07
C THR A 33 6.54 -1.58 8.60
N ALA A 34 7.35 -0.56 8.32
CA ALA A 34 7.75 -0.24 6.96
C ALA A 34 8.48 -1.40 6.27
N LYS A 35 9.31 -2.14 7.02
CA LYS A 35 10.00 -3.32 6.48
C LYS A 35 9.01 -4.38 5.98
N SER A 36 8.05 -4.77 6.82
CA SER A 36 7.05 -5.78 6.46
C SER A 36 6.15 -5.29 5.31
N LEU A 37 5.92 -3.99 5.21
CA LEU A 37 5.25 -3.38 4.06
C LEU A 37 6.10 -3.50 2.78
N CYS A 38 7.40 -3.21 2.83
CA CYS A 38 8.30 -3.42 1.69
C CYS A 38 8.27 -4.87 1.23
N ASP A 39 8.42 -5.83 2.15
CA ASP A 39 8.42 -7.27 1.83
C ASP A 39 7.09 -7.71 1.17
N ALA A 40 5.96 -7.13 1.60
CA ALA A 40 4.66 -7.38 0.97
C ALA A 40 4.57 -6.76 -0.44
N LEU A 41 5.08 -5.54 -0.62
CA LEU A 41 5.08 -4.87 -1.93
C LEU A 41 6.04 -5.53 -2.92
N GLU A 42 7.21 -6.03 -2.49
CA GLU A 42 8.13 -6.78 -3.36
C GLU A 42 7.44 -8.02 -3.93
N GLN A 43 6.67 -8.77 -3.12
CA GLN A 43 5.89 -9.91 -3.59
C GLN A 43 4.84 -9.51 -4.65
N VAL A 44 4.20 -8.35 -4.47
CA VAL A 44 3.25 -7.82 -5.46
C VAL A 44 3.96 -7.48 -6.76
N ILE A 45 5.14 -6.85 -6.67
CA ILE A 45 5.97 -6.52 -7.83
C ILE A 45 6.44 -7.78 -8.55
N ASP A 46 6.79 -8.85 -7.83
CA ASP A 46 7.20 -10.12 -8.42
C ASP A 46 6.07 -10.79 -9.23
N TRP A 47 4.81 -10.58 -8.83
CA TRP A 47 3.65 -11.17 -9.51
C TRP A 47 3.11 -10.32 -10.65
N PHE A 48 3.05 -8.99 -10.47
CA PHE A 48 2.37 -8.08 -11.38
C PHE A 48 3.32 -7.12 -12.12
N GLY A 49 4.59 -7.09 -11.73
CA GLY A 49 5.54 -6.08 -12.16
C GLY A 49 5.48 -4.80 -11.32
N PRO A 50 6.45 -3.88 -11.50
CA PRO A 50 6.46 -2.61 -10.79
C PRO A 50 5.31 -1.70 -11.26
N SER A 51 4.66 -1.04 -10.31
CA SER A 51 3.66 -0.01 -10.58
C SER A 51 4.34 1.35 -10.78
N GLU A 52 3.92 2.13 -11.77
CA GLU A 52 4.41 3.51 -11.96
C GLU A 52 3.99 4.44 -10.81
N THR A 53 2.84 4.20 -10.19
CA THR A 53 2.30 5.07 -9.14
C THR A 53 1.61 4.26 -8.03
N LEU A 54 1.93 4.61 -6.79
CA LEU A 54 1.23 4.13 -5.60
C LEU A 54 0.55 5.30 -4.88
N VAL A 55 -0.69 5.09 -4.46
CA VAL A 55 -1.49 6.10 -3.75
C VAL A 55 -1.83 5.58 -2.36
N SER A 56 -1.53 6.33 -1.30
CA SER A 56 -1.92 5.99 0.08
C SER A 56 -2.25 7.23 0.91
N ASP A 57 -2.66 7.04 2.16
CA ASP A 57 -2.64 8.14 3.11
C ASP A 57 -1.19 8.60 3.43
N ASN A 58 -1.08 9.75 4.11
CA ASN A 58 0.19 10.31 4.58
C ASN A 58 0.55 9.82 5.99
N GLY A 59 0.00 8.70 6.45
CA GLY A 59 0.26 8.12 7.76
C GLY A 59 1.44 7.15 7.73
N PRO A 60 2.06 6.87 8.88
CA PRO A 60 2.96 5.73 9.00
C PRO A 60 2.19 4.41 8.77
N PRO A 61 2.79 3.39 8.15
CA PRO A 61 4.19 3.34 7.70
C PRO A 61 4.47 3.95 6.32
N PHE A 62 3.46 4.41 5.56
CA PHE A 62 3.60 4.75 4.14
C PHE A 62 4.51 5.93 3.84
N ASN A 63 4.72 6.83 4.80
CA ASN A 63 5.59 8.01 4.69
C ASN A 63 6.95 7.85 5.40
N SER A 64 7.32 6.64 5.83
CA SER A 64 8.59 6.40 6.54
C SER A 64 9.81 6.57 5.62
N TYR A 65 10.99 6.74 6.21
CA TYR A 65 12.25 6.82 5.46
C TYR A 65 12.48 5.56 4.62
N GLU A 66 12.24 4.38 5.19
CA GLU A 66 12.39 3.10 4.52
C GLU A 66 11.45 2.97 3.32
N MET A 67 10.20 3.44 3.44
CA MET A 67 9.26 3.46 2.31
C MET A 67 9.68 4.43 1.21
N ASN A 68 10.21 5.60 1.57
CA ASN A 68 10.73 6.54 0.56
C ASN A 68 11.90 5.94 -0.22
N GLN A 69 12.83 5.25 0.46
CA GLN A 69 13.91 4.51 -0.20
C GLN A 69 13.39 3.37 -1.09
N PHE A 70 12.31 2.71 -0.68
CA PHE A 70 11.65 1.71 -1.51
C PHE A 70 11.07 2.30 -2.80
N TYR A 71 10.35 3.42 -2.70
CA TYR A 71 9.80 4.09 -3.89
C TYR A 71 10.90 4.54 -4.85
N GLU A 72 12.00 5.09 -4.34
CA GLU A 72 13.17 5.46 -5.15
C GLU A 72 13.81 4.24 -5.84
N LYS A 73 13.96 3.12 -5.12
CA LYS A 73 14.56 1.88 -5.66
C LYS A 73 13.78 1.31 -6.85
N TYR A 74 12.45 1.40 -6.81
CA TYR A 74 11.57 0.83 -7.84
C TYR A 74 11.03 1.87 -8.84
N ASP A 75 11.53 3.12 -8.78
CA ASP A 75 11.07 4.25 -9.60
C ASP A 75 9.54 4.46 -9.52
N ILE A 76 9.01 4.35 -8.30
CA ILE A 76 7.58 4.48 -8.01
C ILE A 76 7.27 5.92 -7.61
N ASN A 77 6.33 6.54 -8.30
CA ASN A 77 5.77 7.82 -7.87
C ASN A 77 4.76 7.60 -6.73
N HIS A 78 5.10 7.98 -5.50
CA HIS A 78 4.18 7.90 -4.37
C HIS A 78 3.35 9.17 -4.22
N ILE A 79 2.03 9.03 -4.30
CA ILE A 79 1.08 10.12 -4.11
C ILE A 79 0.35 9.92 -2.78
N THR A 80 0.40 10.93 -1.92
CA THR A 80 -0.35 10.91 -0.65
C THR A 80 -1.69 11.61 -0.78
N THR A 81 -2.74 10.99 -0.27
CA THR A 81 -4.07 11.61 -0.19
C THR A 81 -4.13 12.54 1.02
N THR A 82 -4.75 13.71 0.87
CA THR A 82 -4.91 14.64 1.99
C THR A 82 -5.87 14.06 3.03
N PRO A 83 -5.71 14.39 4.34
CA PRO A 83 -6.56 13.86 5.41
C PRO A 83 -8.06 14.19 5.30
N TYR A 84 -8.46 15.03 4.34
CA TYR A 84 -9.78 15.66 4.27
C TYR A 84 -10.67 15.20 3.11
N HIS A 85 -10.31 14.13 2.40
CA HIS A 85 -11.21 13.48 1.45
C HIS A 85 -11.25 11.96 1.67
N PRO A 86 -12.07 11.46 2.61
CA PRO A 86 -12.37 10.03 2.76
C PRO A 86 -12.88 9.39 1.45
N ALA A 87 -13.40 10.22 0.53
CA ALA A 87 -13.91 9.82 -0.77
C ALA A 87 -12.81 9.44 -1.80
N SER A 88 -11.53 9.80 -1.62
CA SER A 88 -10.50 9.37 -2.59
C SER A 88 -9.92 7.99 -2.29
N ASN A 89 -10.10 7.48 -1.07
CA ASN A 89 -9.84 6.08 -0.70
C ASN A 89 -11.12 5.23 -0.71
N GLY A 90 -12.27 5.83 -1.05
CA GLY A 90 -13.53 5.14 -1.25
C GLY A 90 -13.61 4.60 -2.67
N LEU A 91 -13.13 3.38 -2.89
CA LEU A 91 -13.73 2.55 -3.92
C LEU A 91 -15.12 2.13 -3.39
N THR A 92 -16.11 3.02 -3.55
CA THR A 92 -17.52 2.62 -3.61
C THR A 92 -17.85 2.18 -5.02
#